data_AF-A0A419W540-F1
#
_entry.id   AF-A0A419W540-F1
#
_cell.length_a   1.000
_cell.length_b   1.000
_cell.length_c   1.000
_cell.angle_alpha   90.00
_cell.angle_beta   90.00
_cell.angle_gamma   90.00
#
_symmetry.space_group_name_H-M   'P 1'
#
loop_
_entity.id
_entity.type
_entity.pdbx_description
1 polymer ?
#
loop_
_entity_poly.entity_id
_entity_poly.type
_entity_poly.pdbx_seq_one_letter_code
_entity_poly.pdbx_strand_id
1 'polypeptide(L)'
;MTIPFRPLSEVKMMLEEAGTDVSYAYDDLVFVEHTAFLLQFDDENSANLKIYFNTDIDDSQAASEQRKLLPYATKREMTLTPAGKFTLKQKEDSEEIDILFFPS
;
A
#
# COMPACT_ATOMS: atom_id res chain seq x y z
N MET A 1 7.32 -1.07 -26.01
CA MET A 1 7.25 -0.65 -24.59
C MET A 1 5.90 -1.10 -24.05
N THR A 2 5.88 -2.16 -23.25
CA THR A 2 4.69 -2.57 -22.50
C THR A 2 4.62 -1.69 -21.27
N ILE A 3 3.65 -0.79 -21.22
CA ILE A 3 3.36 -0.01 -20.02
C ILE A 3 2.79 -1.01 -19.00
N PRO A 4 3.38 -1.16 -17.80
CA PRO A 4 2.82 -2.05 -16.79
C PRO A 4 1.41 -1.58 -16.44
N PHE A 5 0.45 -2.50 -16.54
CA PHE A 5 -0.95 -2.19 -16.26
C PHE A 5 -1.14 -2.04 -14.76
N ARG A 6 -1.26 -0.78 -14.31
CA ARG A 6 -1.45 -0.42 -12.90
C ARG A 6 -2.85 0.16 -12.74
N PRO A 7 -3.84 -0.63 -12.27
CA PRO A 7 -5.22 -0.16 -12.12
C PRO A 7 -5.36 0.72 -10.87
N LEU A 8 -4.70 1.89 -10.89
CA LEU A 8 -4.66 2.85 -9.78
C LEU A 8 -6.06 3.32 -9.38
N SER A 9 -6.96 3.50 -10.34
CA SER A 9 -8.36 3.83 -10.09
C SER A 9 -9.08 2.73 -9.30
N GLU A 10 -8.84 1.45 -9.61
CA GLU A 10 -9.46 0.33 -8.90
C GLU A 10 -8.95 0.21 -7.47
N VAL A 11 -7.63 0.39 -7.26
CA VAL A 11 -7.03 0.37 -5.92
C VAL A 11 -7.52 1.56 -5.09
N LYS A 12 -7.64 2.75 -5.68
CA LYS A 12 -8.24 3.91 -5.00
C LYS A 12 -9.67 3.64 -4.56
N MET A 13 -10.52 3.14 -5.47
CA MET A 13 -11.90 2.80 -5.12
C MET A 13 -11.97 1.69 -4.07
N MET A 14 -11.06 0.71 -4.11
CA MET A 14 -10.97 -0.35 -3.10
C MET A 14 -10.68 0.21 -1.72
N LEU A 15 -9.71 1.14 -1.63
CA LEU A 15 -9.33 1.80 -0.38
C LEU A 15 -10.46 2.70 0.14
N GLU A 16 -11.08 3.50 -0.73
CA GLU A 16 -12.23 4.34 -0.38
C GLU A 16 -13.41 3.49 0.13
N GLU A 17 -13.73 2.37 -0.52
CA GLU A 17 -14.76 1.43 -0.06
C GLU A 17 -14.42 0.79 1.31
N ALA A 18 -13.13 0.65 1.62
CA ALA A 18 -12.64 0.17 2.92
C ALA A 18 -12.57 1.29 3.99
N GLY A 19 -12.95 2.53 3.64
CA GLY A 19 -12.88 3.69 4.52
C GLY A 19 -11.46 4.20 4.73
N THR A 20 -10.58 3.99 3.75
CA THR A 20 -9.20 4.47 3.76
C THR A 20 -8.96 5.38 2.57
N ASP A 21 -8.64 6.63 2.82
CA ASP A 21 -8.32 7.58 1.76
C ASP A 21 -6.87 7.43 1.28
N VAL A 22 -6.66 7.71 -0.01
CA VAL A 22 -5.32 7.72 -0.60
C VAL A 22 -4.70 9.10 -0.42
N SER A 23 -3.60 9.17 0.33
CA SER A 23 -2.86 10.41 0.57
C SER A 23 -2.02 10.80 -0.65
N TYR A 24 -1.26 9.86 -1.20
CA TYR A 24 -0.38 10.12 -2.33
C TYR A 24 -0.18 8.84 -3.15
N ALA A 25 0.02 8.96 -4.46
CA ALA A 25 0.37 7.82 -5.29
C ALA A 25 1.56 8.17 -6.18
N TYR A 26 2.60 7.35 -6.13
CA TYR A 26 3.89 7.56 -6.78
C TYR A 26 4.25 6.33 -7.61
N ASP A 27 4.12 6.44 -8.94
CA ASP A 27 4.36 5.36 -9.91
C ASP A 27 3.62 4.04 -9.59
N ASP A 28 4.24 3.11 -8.86
CA ASP A 28 3.69 1.84 -8.40
C ASP A 28 3.28 1.84 -6.90
N LEU A 29 3.62 2.88 -6.15
CA LEU A 29 3.36 3.02 -4.72
C LEU A 29 2.10 3.85 -4.46
N VAL A 30 1.28 3.39 -3.51
CA VAL A 30 0.06 4.06 -3.06
C VAL A 30 0.09 4.22 -1.55
N PHE A 31 0.19 5.46 -1.10
CA PHE A 31 0.20 5.87 0.30
C PHE A 31 -1.22 6.15 0.75
N VAL A 32 -1.59 5.58 1.90
CA VAL A 32 -2.88 5.86 2.53
C VAL A 32 -2.78 6.95 3.58
N GLU A 33 -3.91 7.59 3.86
CA GLU A 33 -4.05 8.55 4.95
C GLU A 33 -3.66 7.89 6.28
N HIS A 34 -3.05 8.67 7.18
CA HIS A 34 -2.40 8.21 8.41
C HIS A 34 -1.18 7.31 8.26
N THR A 35 -0.75 6.99 7.02
CA THR A 35 0.48 6.24 6.72
C THR A 35 0.62 4.95 7.54
N ALA A 36 -0.50 4.30 7.87
CA ALA A 36 -0.54 3.04 8.58
C ALA A 36 -0.02 1.88 7.72
N PHE A 37 -0.30 1.92 6.43
CA PHE A 37 0.16 0.95 5.45
C PHE A 37 0.41 1.61 4.09
N LEU A 38 1.09 0.90 3.21
CA LEU A 38 1.37 1.29 1.83
C LEU A 38 1.06 0.11 0.93
N LEU A 39 0.52 0.39 -0.25
CA LEU A 39 0.35 -0.61 -1.31
C LEU A 39 1.37 -0.38 -2.42
N GLN A 40 1.89 -1.46 -2.98
CA GLN A 40 2.76 -1.47 -4.14
C GLN A 40 2.17 -2.40 -5.20
N PHE A 41 2.08 -1.93 -6.44
CA PHE A 41 1.71 -2.77 -7.57
C PHE A 41 2.81 -3.79 -7.88
N ASP A 42 2.43 -5.03 -8.13
CA ASP A 42 3.37 -6.06 -8.54
C ASP A 42 3.56 -6.02 -10.07
N ASP A 43 4.73 -5.59 -10.53
CA ASP A 43 5.03 -5.51 -11.97
C ASP A 43 4.99 -6.89 -12.66
N GLU A 44 5.20 -7.98 -11.92
CA GLU A 44 5.09 -9.35 -12.43
C GLU A 44 3.65 -9.87 -12.43
N ASN A 45 2.78 -9.32 -11.59
CA ASN A 45 1.38 -9.76 -11.44
C ASN A 45 0.46 -8.57 -11.15
N SER A 46 -0.17 -8.03 -12.18
CA SER A 46 -1.09 -6.88 -12.04
C SER A 46 -2.33 -7.16 -11.18
N ALA A 47 -2.63 -8.42 -10.87
CA ALA A 47 -3.69 -8.83 -9.94
C ALA A 47 -3.19 -9.06 -8.51
N ASN A 48 -1.91 -8.79 -8.23
CA ASN A 48 -1.32 -8.83 -6.89
C ASN A 48 -0.92 -7.42 -6.43
N LEU A 49 -1.27 -7.12 -5.20
CA LEU A 49 -0.89 -5.90 -4.50
C LEU A 49 -0.04 -6.29 -3.29
N LYS A 50 1.18 -5.77 -3.26
CA LYS A 50 2.08 -5.91 -2.12
C LYS A 50 1.67 -4.89 -1.07
N ILE A 51 1.41 -5.33 0.15
CA ILE A 51 1.09 -4.44 1.28
C ILE A 51 2.28 -4.38 2.24
N TYR A 52 2.70 -3.16 2.57
CA TYR A 52 3.72 -2.87 3.57
C TYR A 52 3.07 -2.14 4.74
N PHE A 53 3.41 -2.53 5.96
CA PHE A 53 2.86 -1.91 7.17
C PHE A 53 3.88 -0.97 7.80
N ASN A 54 3.43 0.15 8.36
CA ASN A 54 4.35 1.06 9.02
C ASN A 54 4.99 0.37 10.24
N THR A 55 6.28 0.60 10.49
CA THR A 55 6.95 0.17 11.71
C THR A 55 6.32 0.73 12.98
N ASP A 56 5.57 1.81 12.86
CA ASP A 56 4.86 2.47 13.97
C ASP A 56 3.60 1.69 14.42
N ILE A 57 3.11 0.76 13.60
CA ILE A 57 1.98 -0.11 13.95
C ILE A 57 2.44 -1.52 14.31
N ASP A 58 1.75 -2.13 15.27
CA ASP A 58 2.03 -3.51 15.69
C ASP A 58 1.43 -4.54 14.73
N ASP A 59 1.88 -5.79 14.84
CA ASP A 59 1.48 -6.88 13.94
C ASP A 59 -0.02 -7.21 14.05
N SER A 60 -0.65 -6.97 15.21
CA SER A 60 -2.09 -7.16 15.39
C SER A 60 -2.89 -6.10 14.63
N GLN A 61 -2.44 -4.85 14.67
CA GLN A 61 -3.03 -3.78 13.85
C GLN A 61 -2.84 -4.06 12.36
N ALA A 62 -1.62 -4.41 11.94
CA ALA A 62 -1.33 -4.78 10.55
C ALA A 62 -2.24 -5.92 10.05
N ALA A 63 -2.38 -6.99 10.83
CA ALA A 63 -3.26 -8.10 10.48
C ALA A 63 -4.75 -7.70 10.42
N SER A 64 -5.19 -6.77 11.29
CA SER A 64 -6.55 -6.23 11.26
C SER A 64 -6.79 -5.44 9.97
N GLU A 65 -5.90 -4.51 9.63
CA GLU A 65 -6.01 -3.73 8.39
C GLU A 65 -5.98 -4.61 7.15
N GLN A 66 -5.09 -5.60 7.10
CA GLN A 66 -5.04 -6.57 6.00
C GLN A 66 -6.37 -7.32 5.85
N ARG A 67 -6.96 -7.80 6.95
CA ARG A 67 -8.24 -8.52 6.93
C ARG A 67 -9.39 -7.65 6.48
N LYS A 68 -9.37 -6.35 6.82
CA LYS A 68 -10.37 -5.39 6.34
C LYS A 68 -10.29 -5.21 4.83
N LEU A 69 -9.09 -5.14 4.26
CA LEU A 69 -8.87 -4.93 2.83
C LEU A 69 -9.10 -6.18 1.97
N LEU A 70 -8.81 -7.36 2.51
CA LEU A 70 -8.93 -8.65 1.82
C LEU A 70 -10.25 -8.87 1.07
N PRO A 71 -11.45 -8.61 1.64
CA PRO A 71 -12.71 -8.78 0.91
C PRO A 71 -12.86 -7.81 -0.27
N TYR A 72 -12.35 -6.58 -0.17
CA TYR A 72 -12.43 -5.59 -1.24
C TYR A 72 -11.48 -5.91 -2.39
N ALA A 73 -10.29 -6.44 -2.07
CA ALA A 73 -9.35 -6.97 -3.07
C ALA A 73 -9.93 -8.20 -3.78
N THR A 74 -10.47 -9.16 -3.01
CA THR A 74 -11.06 -10.40 -3.55
C THR A 74 -12.26 -10.10 -4.46
N LYS A 75 -13.11 -9.12 -4.11
CA LYS A 75 -14.24 -8.66 -4.94
C LYS A 75 -13.78 -8.15 -6.32
N ARG A 76 -12.54 -7.68 -6.43
CA ARG A 76 -11.92 -7.15 -7.66
C ARG A 76 -10.99 -8.16 -8.34
N GLU A 77 -11.04 -9.43 -7.92
CA GLU A 77 -10.13 -10.49 -8.40
C GLU A 77 -8.65 -10.16 -8.15
N MET A 78 -8.38 -9.34 -7.13
CA MET A 78 -7.04 -8.96 -6.70
C MET A 78 -6.64 -9.73 -5.43
N THR A 79 -5.33 -9.91 -5.28
CA THR A 79 -4.70 -10.54 -4.12
C THR A 79 -3.89 -9.49 -3.35
N LEU A 80 -3.85 -9.64 -2.02
CA LEU A 80 -3.06 -8.78 -1.14
C LEU A 80 -2.00 -9.63 -0.44
N THR A 81 -0.74 -9.39 -0.77
CA THR A 81 0.39 -10.13 -0.22
C THR A 81 1.19 -9.24 0.73
N PRO A 82 1.34 -9.60 2.00
CA PRO A 82 2.19 -8.85 2.92
C PRO A 82 3.64 -8.96 2.47
N ALA A 83 4.25 -7.83 2.11
CA ALA A 83 5.60 -7.77 1.56
C ALA A 83 6.63 -7.26 2.59
N GLY A 84 6.17 -6.77 3.74
CA GLY A 84 7.05 -6.38 4.85
C GLY A 84 6.54 -5.15 5.58
N LYS A 85 7.49 -4.37 6.11
CA LYS A 85 7.23 -3.10 6.78
C LYS A 85 7.87 -1.93 6.04
N PHE A 86 7.44 -0.71 6.33
CA PHE A 86 8.11 0.50 5.88
C PHE A 86 8.18 1.53 7.00
N THR A 87 9.08 2.50 6.89
CA THR A 87 9.10 3.67 7.77
C THR A 87 9.38 4.92 6.97
N LEU A 88 8.84 6.05 7.44
CA LEU A 88 9.05 7.36 6.86
C LEU A 88 9.95 8.17 7.77
N LYS A 89 11.05 8.66 7.21
CA LYS A 89 11.95 9.60 7.87
C LYS A 89 11.89 10.92 7.15
N GLN A 90 11.27 11.91 7.77
CA GLN A 90 11.39 13.28 7.30
C GLN A 90 12.83 13.75 7.52
N LYS A 91 13.48 14.29 6.49
CA LYS A 91 14.81 14.89 6.66
C LYS A 91 14.66 16.21 7.40
N GLU A 92 15.44 16.41 8.46
CA GLU A 92 15.56 17.71 9.10
C GLU A 92 16.06 18.72 8.05
N ASP A 93 15.39 19.89 7.97
CA ASP A 93 15.64 20.98 7.02
C ASP A 93 15.27 20.75 5.53
N SER A 94 14.42 19.76 5.20
CA SER A 94 13.91 19.59 3.83
C SER A 94 12.44 19.12 3.79
N GLU A 95 11.74 19.42 2.69
CA GLU A 95 10.44 18.81 2.35
C GLU A 95 10.60 17.37 1.83
N GLU A 96 11.83 16.88 1.72
CA GLU A 96 12.13 15.49 1.34
C GLU A 96 11.83 14.50 2.47
N ILE A 97 11.16 13.41 2.10
CA ILE A 97 10.87 12.28 2.99
C ILE A 97 11.63 11.07 2.46
N ASP A 98 12.46 10.47 3.31
CA ASP A 98 13.08 9.17 3.03
C ASP A 98 12.11 8.05 3.40
N ILE A 99 11.94 7.11 2.49
CA ILE A 99 11.09 5.95 2.66
C ILE A 99 11.98 4.72 2.70
N LEU A 100 11.97 4.02 3.82
CA LEU A 100 12.78 2.84 4.05
C LEU A 100 11.87 1.61 4.10
N PHE A 101 12.10 0.65 3.20
CA PHE A 101 11.37 -0.61 3.14
C PHE A 101 12.15 -1.72 3.85
N PHE A 102 11.43 -2.51 4.63
CA PHE A 102 11.92 -3.68 5.35
C PHE A 102 11.15 -4.92 4.84
N PRO A 103 11.62 -5.57 3.78
CA PRO A 103 10.94 -6.74 3.22
C PRO A 103 10.91 -7.90 4.22
N SER A 104 9.83 -8.69 4.18
CA SER A 104 9.64 -9.90 5.00
C SER A 104 10.06 -11.18 4.28
#